data_AF-A0A5C7PQZ6-F1
#
_entry.id   AF-A0A5C7PQZ6-F1
#
_cell.length_a   1.000
_cell.length_b   1.000
_cell.length_c   1.000
_cell.angle_alpha   90.00
_cell.angle_beta   90.00
_cell.angle_gamma   90.00
#
_symmetry.space_group_name_H-M   'P 1'
#
loop_
_entity.id
_entity.type
_entity.pdbx_description
1 polymer ?
#
loop_
_entity_poly.entity_id
_entity_poly.type
_entity_poly.pdbx_seq_one_letter_code
_entity_poly.pdbx_strand_id
1 'polypeptide(L)'
;MRRALLLAIALAAPCLAQAAGFDAPGLARFDTGYARCEARFAHMKGARDEAYLAVYRVKADAKARARLAELRRSAAYRKEQRAAQAEAAKPAASAPASPLEQQCQALWTQVQRARSTAKG
;
A
#
# COMPACT_ATOMS: atom_id res chain seq x y z
N MET A 1 -24.29 -48.57 -10.00
CA MET A 1 -24.17 -47.96 -11.34
C MET A 1 -22.81 -47.27 -11.42
N ARG A 2 -21.91 -47.75 -12.28
CA ARG A 2 -20.60 -47.15 -12.61
C ARG A 2 -20.67 -46.74 -14.08
N ARG A 3 -20.33 -45.49 -14.42
CA ARG A 3 -19.52 -45.13 -15.61
C ARG A 3 -19.38 -43.60 -15.77
N ALA A 4 -18.10 -43.19 -15.87
CA ALA A 4 -17.53 -42.05 -16.59
C ALA A 4 -18.12 -40.66 -16.24
N LEU A 5 -17.45 -39.80 -15.45
CA LEU A 5 -16.18 -39.13 -15.74
C LEU A 5 -16.15 -38.59 -17.18
N LEU A 6 -16.14 -37.26 -17.36
CA LEU A 6 -15.29 -36.51 -18.31
C LEU A 6 -15.75 -35.04 -18.44
N LEU A 7 -14.77 -34.15 -18.25
CA LEU A 7 -14.65 -32.76 -18.74
C LEU A 7 -15.66 -31.72 -18.19
N ALA A 8 -15.27 -30.50 -17.79
CA ALA A 8 -14.07 -29.74 -18.12
C ALA A 8 -13.69 -28.84 -16.95
N ILE A 9 -12.44 -28.96 -16.52
CA ILE A 9 -11.70 -27.94 -15.78
C ILE A 9 -11.51 -26.78 -16.75
N ALA A 10 -12.45 -25.85 -16.79
CA ALA A 10 -12.34 -24.62 -17.56
C ALA A 10 -12.10 -23.46 -16.60
N LEU A 11 -10.97 -22.81 -16.80
CA LEU A 11 -10.56 -21.53 -16.24
C LEU A 11 -10.03 -21.59 -14.81
N ALA A 12 -8.92 -22.32 -14.67
CA ALA A 12 -7.76 -21.71 -14.00
C ALA A 12 -7.40 -20.43 -14.77
N ALA A 13 -8.12 -19.33 -14.52
CA ALA A 13 -7.55 -18.02 -14.72
C ALA A 13 -6.39 -17.97 -13.72
N PRO A 14 -5.12 -17.93 -14.16
CA PRO A 14 -4.10 -17.45 -13.25
C PRO A 14 -4.63 -16.08 -12.84
N CYS A 15 -4.91 -15.90 -11.54
CA CYS A 15 -4.80 -14.59 -10.94
C CYS A 15 -3.42 -14.12 -11.37
N LEU A 16 -3.40 -13.35 -12.47
CA LEU A 16 -2.33 -12.42 -12.75
C LEU A 16 -2.22 -11.70 -11.42
N ALA A 17 -1.22 -12.09 -10.64
CA ALA A 17 -0.59 -11.21 -9.71
C ALA A 17 -0.23 -10.02 -10.58
N GLN A 18 -1.17 -9.07 -10.67
CA GLN A 18 -0.90 -7.72 -11.06
C GLN A 18 0.24 -7.41 -10.12
N ALA A 19 1.46 -7.39 -10.64
CA ALA A 19 2.59 -6.81 -9.97
C ALA A 19 2.08 -5.40 -9.69
N ALA A 20 1.50 -5.22 -8.50
CA ALA A 20 0.60 -4.12 -8.22
C ALA A 20 1.44 -2.89 -8.51
N GLY A 21 1.11 -2.24 -9.63
CA GLY A 21 2.02 -1.30 -10.22
C GLY A 21 2.22 -0.15 -9.25
N PHE A 22 3.30 0.56 -9.45
CA PHE A 22 3.50 1.88 -8.87
C PHE A 22 2.43 2.83 -9.45
N ASP A 23 1.24 2.86 -8.84
CA ASP A 23 0.02 3.44 -9.42
C ASP A 23 -0.68 4.46 -8.52
N ALA A 24 -1.52 5.30 -9.14
CA ALA A 24 -2.18 6.40 -8.45
C ALA A 24 -3.23 5.94 -7.40
N PRO A 25 -4.09 4.94 -7.68
CA PRO A 25 -5.03 4.44 -6.70
C PRO A 25 -4.35 3.76 -5.49
N GLY A 26 -3.35 2.92 -5.71
CA GLY A 26 -2.59 2.27 -4.63
C GLY A 26 -1.88 3.29 -3.75
N LEU A 27 -1.28 4.33 -4.34
CA LEU A 27 -0.65 5.42 -3.60
C LEU A 27 -1.66 6.21 -2.74
N ALA A 28 -2.88 6.47 -3.25
CA ALA A 28 -3.90 7.19 -2.50
C ALA A 28 -4.38 6.42 -1.25
N ARG A 29 -4.62 5.12 -1.40
CA ARG A 29 -5.00 4.23 -0.29
C ARG A 29 -3.88 4.13 0.74
N PHE A 30 -2.65 3.98 0.28
CA PHE A 30 -1.49 3.95 1.15
C PHE A 30 -1.33 5.26 1.92
N ASP A 31 -1.39 6.41 1.24
CA ASP A 31 -1.22 7.73 1.87
C ASP A 31 -2.26 7.95 2.97
N THR A 32 -3.52 7.55 2.72
CA THR A 32 -4.61 7.63 3.70
C THR A 32 -4.37 6.70 4.89
N GLY A 33 -3.91 5.48 4.64
CA GLY A 33 -3.56 4.52 5.69
C GLY A 33 -2.37 4.98 6.54
N TYR A 34 -1.32 5.50 5.91
CA TYR A 34 -0.08 5.94 6.55
C TYR A 34 -0.30 7.17 7.43
N ALA A 35 -1.25 8.06 7.07
CA ALA A 35 -1.62 9.20 7.91
C ALA A 35 -2.07 8.77 9.32
N ARG A 36 -2.68 7.59 9.47
CA ARG A 36 -3.02 7.03 10.80
C ARG A 36 -1.77 6.64 11.60
N CYS A 37 -0.74 6.11 10.93
CA CYS A 37 0.54 5.83 11.56
C CYS A 37 1.26 7.12 11.98
N GLU A 38 1.26 8.17 11.14
CA GLU A 38 1.85 9.47 11.48
C GLU A 38 1.14 10.18 12.64
N ALA A 39 -0.19 9.99 12.76
CA ALA A 39 -0.97 10.51 13.89
C ALA A 39 -0.62 9.82 15.21
N ARG A 40 -0.21 8.54 15.16
CA ARG A 40 0.13 7.73 16.35
C ARG A 40 1.61 7.81 16.71
N PHE A 41 2.50 7.83 15.73
CA PHE A 41 3.95 7.68 15.91
C PHE A 41 4.72 8.83 15.28
N ALA A 42 5.27 9.72 16.12
CA ALA A 42 5.99 10.91 15.66
C ALA A 42 7.21 10.59 14.78
N HIS A 43 7.91 9.48 15.03
CA HIS A 43 9.09 9.09 14.28
C HIS A 43 8.80 8.68 12.82
N MET A 44 7.53 8.39 12.50
CA MET A 44 7.10 8.04 11.14
C MET A 44 6.75 9.27 10.29
N LYS A 45 6.66 10.46 10.89
CA LYS A 45 6.28 11.68 10.19
C LYS A 45 7.26 12.01 9.07
N GLY A 46 6.73 12.29 7.88
CA GLY A 46 7.51 12.65 6.71
C GLY A 46 8.23 11.46 6.03
N ALA A 47 8.07 10.24 6.54
CA ALA A 47 8.65 9.03 5.94
C ALA A 47 7.68 8.29 5.01
N ARG A 48 6.53 8.88 4.67
CA ARG A 48 5.48 8.26 3.86
C ARG A 48 5.96 7.78 2.49
N ASP A 49 6.63 8.65 1.74
CA ASP A 49 7.12 8.34 0.39
C ASP A 49 8.17 7.23 0.44
N GLU A 50 9.05 7.30 1.43
CA GLU A 50 10.06 6.29 1.69
C GLU A 50 9.43 4.94 2.09
N ALA A 51 8.39 4.96 2.91
CA ALA A 51 7.66 3.77 3.32
C ALA A 51 6.95 3.11 2.13
N TYR A 52 6.29 3.90 1.29
CA TYR A 52 5.67 3.39 0.07
C TYR A 52 6.73 2.75 -0.83
N LEU A 53 7.83 3.47 -1.10
CA LEU A 53 8.94 2.96 -1.92
C LEU A 53 9.56 1.67 -1.35
N ALA A 54 9.72 1.58 -0.03
CA ALA A 54 10.25 0.40 0.64
C ALA A 54 9.36 -0.84 0.46
N VAL A 55 8.04 -0.68 0.48
CA VAL A 55 7.09 -1.79 0.21
C VAL A 55 7.31 -2.38 -1.19
N TYR A 56 7.60 -1.53 -2.18
CA TYR A 56 7.90 -1.96 -3.55
C TYR A 56 9.38 -2.26 -3.79
N ARG A 57 10.22 -2.23 -2.73
CA ARG A 57 11.68 -2.41 -2.83
C ARG A 57 12.35 -1.44 -3.82
N VAL A 58 11.81 -0.23 -3.96
CA VAL A 58 12.35 0.83 -4.81
C VAL A 58 13.22 1.76 -3.95
N LYS A 59 14.38 2.18 -4.50
CA LYS A 59 15.25 3.15 -3.82
C LYS A 59 14.54 4.50 -3.70
N ALA A 60 14.64 5.14 -2.53
CA ALA A 60 13.99 6.42 -2.24
C ALA A 60 14.75 7.64 -2.81
N ASP A 61 15.18 7.56 -4.07
CA ASP A 61 15.89 8.63 -4.78
C ASP A 61 14.96 9.74 -5.30
N ALA A 62 15.57 10.80 -5.85
CA ALA A 62 14.83 11.95 -6.38
C ALA A 62 13.87 11.58 -7.52
N LYS A 63 14.24 10.62 -8.39
CA LYS A 63 13.42 10.20 -9.52
C LYS A 63 12.18 9.45 -9.04
N ALA A 64 12.33 8.55 -8.09
CA ALA A 64 11.23 7.79 -7.52
C ALA A 64 10.27 8.69 -6.76
N ARG A 65 10.78 9.66 -6.00
CA ARG A 65 9.97 10.69 -5.32
C ARG A 65 9.24 11.60 -6.30
N ALA A 66 9.88 12.02 -7.39
CA ALA A 66 9.24 12.81 -8.44
C ALA A 66 8.07 12.05 -9.09
N ARG A 67 8.25 10.75 -9.36
CA ARG A 67 7.16 9.89 -9.86
C ARG A 67 5.98 9.81 -8.90
N LEU A 68 6.22 9.72 -7.58
CA LEU A 68 5.14 9.77 -6.59
C LEU A 68 4.41 11.11 -6.62
N ALA A 69 5.14 12.23 -6.71
CA ALA A 69 4.53 13.55 -6.83
C ALA A 69 3.67 13.67 -8.10
N GLU A 70 4.11 13.11 -9.23
CA GLU A 70 3.31 13.03 -10.46
C GLU A 70 2.03 12.23 -10.28
N LEU A 71 2.11 11.05 -9.68
CA LEU A 71 0.92 10.23 -9.40
C LEU A 71 -0.09 10.98 -8.53
N ARG A 72 0.37 11.71 -7.51
CA ARG A 72 -0.48 12.55 -6.65
C ARG A 72 -1.18 13.69 -7.38
N ARG A 73 -0.60 14.17 -8.49
CA ARG A 73 -1.22 15.18 -9.37
C ARG A 73 -2.27 14.60 -10.32
N SER A 74 -2.37 13.28 -10.45
CA SER A 74 -3.34 12.66 -11.34
C SER A 74 -4.78 12.78 -10.83
N ALA A 75 -5.75 12.78 -11.75
CA ALA A 75 -7.16 12.73 -11.40
C ALA A 75 -7.54 11.39 -10.74
N ALA A 76 -6.89 10.30 -11.15
CA ALA A 76 -7.07 8.97 -10.57
C ALA A 76 -6.72 8.95 -9.07
N TYR A 77 -5.59 9.57 -8.69
CA TYR A 77 -5.20 9.70 -7.29
C TYR A 77 -6.24 10.50 -6.50
N ARG A 78 -6.63 11.69 -6.99
CA ARG A 78 -7.60 12.53 -6.27
C ARG A 78 -8.95 11.86 -6.08
N LYS A 79 -9.43 11.13 -7.10
CA LYS A 79 -10.67 10.35 -7.01
C LYS A 79 -10.56 9.30 -5.90
N GLU A 80 -9.49 8.52 -5.92
CA GLU A 80 -9.30 7.45 -4.93
C GLU A 80 -9.04 8.01 -3.53
N GLN A 81 -8.31 9.11 -3.42
CA GLN A 81 -8.07 9.78 -2.15
C GLN A 81 -9.37 10.24 -1.50
N ARG A 82 -10.29 10.85 -2.27
CA ARG A 82 -11.61 11.24 -1.77
C ARG A 82 -12.43 10.03 -1.36
N ALA A 83 -12.40 8.95 -2.14
CA ALA A 83 -13.08 7.70 -1.80
C ALA A 83 -12.54 7.10 -0.49
N ALA A 84 -11.20 6.99 -0.37
CA ALA A 84 -10.56 6.46 0.83
C ALA A 84 -10.83 7.32 2.09
N GLN A 85 -10.88 8.64 1.94
CA GLN A 85 -11.28 9.55 3.03
C GLN A 85 -12.76 9.38 3.41
N ALA A 86 -13.65 9.24 2.43
CA ALA A 86 -15.06 8.99 2.68
C ALA A 86 -15.28 7.65 3.41
N GLU A 87 -14.56 6.60 3.02
CA GLU A 87 -14.58 5.31 3.74
C GLU A 87 -14.00 5.42 5.16
N ALA A 88 -12.92 6.19 5.35
CA ALA A 88 -12.33 6.42 6.67
C ALA A 88 -13.24 7.28 7.59
N ALA A 89 -14.11 8.11 7.02
CA ALA A 89 -15.07 8.93 7.76
C ALA A 89 -16.32 8.14 8.17
N LYS A 90 -16.57 6.96 7.59
CA LYS A 90 -17.62 6.07 8.08
C LYS A 90 -17.24 5.60 9.49
N PRO A 91 -18.20 5.42 10.41
CA PRO A 91 -17.92 4.89 11.73
C PRO A 91 -17.29 3.49 11.59
N ALA A 92 -15.98 3.43 11.71
CA ALA A 92 -15.28 2.16 11.78
C ALA A 92 -15.67 1.54 13.12
N ALA A 93 -16.29 0.35 13.10
CA ALA A 93 -16.37 -0.47 14.30
C ALA A 93 -14.96 -0.58 14.87
N SER A 94 -14.78 -0.16 16.12
CA SER A 94 -13.48 0.03 16.77
C SER A 94 -12.55 -1.15 16.52
N ALA A 95 -11.72 -1.06 15.48
CA ALA A 95 -10.67 -2.03 15.27
C ALA A 95 -9.74 -1.89 16.48
N PRO A 96 -9.41 -2.98 17.19
CA PRO A 96 -8.53 -2.88 18.35
C PRO A 96 -7.24 -2.16 17.94
N ALA A 97 -6.70 -1.33 18.85
CA ALA A 97 -5.50 -0.54 18.55
C ALA A 97 -4.29 -1.43 18.16
N SER A 98 -4.26 -2.68 18.64
CA SER A 98 -3.17 -3.62 18.43
C SER A 98 -2.89 -3.98 16.96
N PRO A 99 -3.88 -4.34 16.10
CA PRO A 99 -3.61 -4.58 14.69
C PRO A 99 -3.08 -3.36 13.94
N LEU A 100 -3.49 -2.12 14.29
CA LEU A 100 -2.95 -0.93 13.64
C LEU A 100 -1.50 -0.68 14.04
N GLU A 101 -1.18 -0.82 15.32
CA GLU A 101 0.19 -0.63 15.83
C GLU A 101 1.16 -1.64 15.21
N GLN A 102 0.77 -2.92 15.09
CA GLN A 102 1.55 -3.95 14.41
C GLN A 102 1.80 -3.60 12.93
N GLN A 103 0.78 -3.11 12.23
CA GLN A 103 0.91 -2.67 10.83
C GLN A 103 1.89 -1.50 10.69
N CYS A 104 1.76 -0.47 11.54
CA CYS A 104 2.67 0.68 11.51
C CYS A 104 4.12 0.28 11.84
N GLN A 105 4.32 -0.61 12.81
CA GLN A 105 5.65 -1.10 13.17
C GLN A 105 6.27 -1.96 12.06
N ALA A 106 5.48 -2.80 11.39
CA ALA A 106 5.93 -3.56 10.24
C ALA A 106 6.36 -2.64 9.09
N LEU A 107 5.57 -1.59 8.79
CA LEU A 107 5.93 -0.57 7.79
C LEU A 107 7.21 0.17 8.17
N TRP A 108 7.35 0.55 9.44
CA TRP A 108 8.55 1.22 9.91
C TRP A 108 9.80 0.34 9.79
N THR A 109 9.66 -0.96 10.07
CA THR A 109 10.75 -1.94 9.89
C THR A 109 11.20 -1.99 8.42
N GLN A 110 10.27 -1.91 7.46
CA GLN A 110 10.63 -1.86 6.03
C GLN A 110 11.41 -0.59 5.68
N VAL A 111 11.00 0.57 6.22
CA VAL A 111 11.73 1.84 6.06
C VAL A 111 13.16 1.71 6.61
N GLN A 112 13.31 1.18 7.83
CA GLN A 112 14.63 1.01 8.46
C GLN A 112 15.53 0.09 7.64
N ARG A 113 15.00 -1.02 7.12
CA ARG A 113 15.74 -1.91 6.23
C ARG A 113 16.18 -1.18 4.96
N ALA A 114 15.27 -0.47 4.28
CA ALA A 114 15.60 0.29 3.08
C ALA A 114 16.68 1.37 3.33
N ARG A 115 16.67 2.00 4.50
CA ARG A 115 17.71 2.96 4.90
C ARG A 115 19.06 2.30 5.12
N SER A 116 19.08 1.13 5.77
CA SER A 116 20.32 0.39 6.00
C SER A 116 20.98 -0.06 4.69
N THR A 117 20.18 -0.54 3.73
CA THR A 117 20.70 -0.98 2.42
C THR A 117 21.12 0.18 1.52
N ALA A 118 20.62 1.40 1.75
CA ALA A 118 21.05 2.59 1.02
C ALA A 118 22.38 3.18 1.53
N LYS A 119 22.83 2.77 2.72
CA LYS A 119 24.07 3.26 3.37
C LYS A 119 25.28 2.34 3.17
N GLY A 120 25.06 1.09 2.76
CA GLY A 120 26.12 0.14 2.38
C GLY A 120 26.38 0.20 0.88
#